data_AF-A0A7G2F3Z3-F1
#
_entry.id   AF-A0A7G2F3Z3-F1
#
_cell.length_a   1.000
_cell.length_b   1.000
_cell.length_c   1.000
_cell.angle_alpha   90.00
_cell.angle_beta   90.00
_cell.angle_gamma   90.00
#
_symmetry.space_group_name_H-M   'P 1'
#
loop_
_entity.id
_entity.type
_entity.pdbx_description
1 polymer ?
#
loop_
_entity_poly.entity_id
_entity_poly.type
_entity_poly.pdbx_seq_one_letter_code
_entity_poly.pdbx_strand_id
1 'polypeptide(L)'
;MFYDGYAYHGTTFEQTYRCYPSSFIDKPQIESGDKIIMPPSALDRLASLQIDYPMLFELRNASTDSFSHCGVLEFIAEEGVIYIPYWMMQNLLLQEGDMVRVRNVTLPKGTYVKLQPHTTDFLDIANPKAILETALRNYSCLTVGDSIMVPYNNKKYFIDIVEAKPSNAKEVDVAEAEPKFNPFTGSGRRLDGRPLSYEPQPGAANSNGQSHPVASGSSSGSEKATQQNRGKLVFGSNVERSTKETTKVGAGKDRKQEEEAEKEAKFQAFSDQTSDIHWFTLCRKPNGQQFSGTTASDHRLVHIPTLPPMPMHGSYVGIGSNIFVMGGFCNWKITSSVSLIDCRTHTAQTLPNMPKAVAFPVTELIDRKIYVIGGSDTLSPMKSPSRIMMVYDTDTEMWQLRARPDWEAGKKWFSSVVIGGKIYMRTYHNSFVCDPNDTSCDRDEVLHSKEWWSACVIDDVLYYYDVRENCLRAYDPKQRAWGVVKGFEGLLPVACKWSKTVSYTGGKLVLFLQKTEKTEIWCAEIAVERREGGEIWGKVEWCNVVLSGNFHIMDCVAVVL
;
A
#
# COMPACT_ATOMS: atom_id res chain seq x y z
N MET A 1 30.94 -32.43 -11.18
CA MET A 1 30.33 -33.73 -10.85
C MET A 1 28.84 -33.50 -10.61
N PHE A 2 28.05 -34.57 -10.48
CA PHE A 2 26.58 -34.52 -10.44
C PHE A 2 26.03 -33.59 -9.34
N TYR A 3 25.06 -32.76 -9.71
CA TYR A 3 23.95 -32.41 -8.81
C TYR A 3 22.80 -33.35 -9.16
N ASP A 4 22.31 -34.09 -8.16
CA ASP A 4 21.32 -35.14 -8.37
C ASP A 4 19.89 -34.57 -8.41
N GLY A 5 19.00 -35.26 -9.12
CA GLY A 5 17.68 -34.76 -9.47
C GLY A 5 16.64 -34.96 -8.37
N TYR A 6 16.31 -33.90 -7.62
CA TYR A 6 15.09 -33.88 -6.81
C TYR A 6 13.84 -33.82 -7.69
N ALA A 7 13.36 -35.00 -8.12
CA ALA A 7 12.11 -35.16 -8.83
C ALA A 7 10.93 -34.80 -7.91
N TYR A 8 10.42 -33.57 -8.05
CA TYR A 8 9.24 -33.11 -7.31
C TYR A 8 7.98 -33.85 -7.76
N HIS A 9 7.62 -34.92 -7.04
CA HIS A 9 6.40 -35.70 -7.23
C HIS A 9 5.37 -35.36 -6.15
N GLY A 10 4.70 -34.22 -6.30
CA GLY A 10 3.58 -33.82 -5.45
C GLY A 10 2.92 -32.53 -5.95
N THR A 11 1.60 -32.45 -5.83
CA THR A 11 0.79 -31.25 -6.13
C THR A 11 0.72 -30.25 -4.97
N THR A 12 1.39 -30.56 -3.86
CA THR A 12 1.46 -29.71 -2.66
C THR A 12 2.92 -29.42 -2.30
N PHE A 13 3.17 -28.21 -1.83
CA PHE A 13 4.44 -27.84 -1.22
C PHE A 13 4.52 -28.50 0.17
N GLU A 14 5.52 -29.35 0.37
CA GLU A 14 5.86 -29.94 1.66
C GLU A 14 7.39 -30.09 1.72
N GLN A 15 8.00 -29.52 2.76
CA GLN A 15 9.45 -29.49 2.94
C GLN A 15 9.78 -29.42 4.44
N THR A 16 10.93 -29.96 4.83
CA THR A 16 11.44 -29.82 6.21
C THR A 16 12.59 -28.81 6.23
N TYR A 17 12.59 -27.91 7.21
CA TYR A 17 13.58 -26.85 7.41
C TYR A 17 14.09 -26.82 8.85
N ARG A 18 15.29 -26.28 9.08
CA ARG A 18 15.77 -25.94 10.43
C ARG A 18 15.14 -24.65 10.89
N CYS A 19 14.61 -24.65 12.11
CA CYS A 19 13.91 -23.52 12.70
C CYS A 19 14.80 -22.73 13.67
N TYR A 20 14.89 -21.41 13.50
CA TYR A 20 15.55 -20.51 14.46
C TYR A 20 14.60 -19.38 14.88
N PRO A 21 14.75 -18.83 16.10
CA PRO A 21 13.93 -17.70 16.53
C PRO A 21 14.27 -16.44 15.75
N SER A 22 13.29 -15.54 15.63
CA SER A 22 13.44 -14.29 14.88
C SER A 22 14.56 -13.36 15.38
N SER A 23 15.12 -13.58 16.57
CA SER A 23 16.31 -12.90 17.10
C SER A 23 17.59 -13.14 16.29
N PHE A 24 17.64 -14.17 15.44
CA PHE A 24 18.78 -14.45 14.55
C PHE A 24 18.78 -13.58 13.27
N ILE A 25 17.75 -12.75 13.07
CA ILE A 25 17.63 -11.84 11.93
C ILE A 25 17.18 -10.45 12.43
N ASP A 26 17.71 -9.37 11.85
CA ASP A 26 17.43 -7.99 12.31
C ASP A 26 16.05 -7.48 11.85
N LYS A 27 14.99 -8.15 12.34
CA LYS A 27 13.58 -7.95 11.96
C LYS A 27 12.64 -8.13 13.16
N PRO A 28 12.69 -7.24 14.18
CA PRO A 28 11.89 -7.37 15.40
C PRO A 28 10.37 -7.37 15.19
N GLN A 29 9.87 -6.93 14.03
CA GLN A 29 8.46 -7.04 13.65
C GLN A 29 7.96 -8.49 13.54
N ILE A 30 8.83 -9.48 13.33
CA ILE A 30 8.41 -10.89 13.20
C ILE A 30 7.73 -11.37 14.50
N GLU A 31 8.25 -10.95 15.65
CA GLU A 31 7.64 -11.26 16.96
C GLU A 31 6.18 -10.82 17.08
N SER A 32 5.77 -9.74 16.41
CA SER A 32 4.45 -9.12 16.60
C SER A 32 3.34 -9.66 15.69
N GLY A 33 3.58 -10.76 14.98
CA GLY A 33 2.61 -11.42 14.09
C GLY A 33 2.90 -12.90 13.87
N ASP A 34 2.26 -13.49 12.87
CA ASP A 34 2.34 -14.92 12.53
C ASP A 34 3.22 -15.21 11.29
N LYS A 35 4.08 -14.28 10.87
CA LYS A 35 4.71 -14.34 9.55
C LYS A 35 6.18 -14.76 9.63
N ILE A 36 6.52 -15.86 8.97
CA ILE A 36 7.86 -16.45 9.00
C ILE A 36 8.75 -15.94 7.84
N ILE A 37 10.07 -16.09 7.97
CA ILE A 37 11.02 -15.89 6.88
C ILE A 37 11.43 -17.27 6.33
N MET A 38 11.39 -17.42 5.01
CA MET A 38 11.72 -18.66 4.28
C MET A 38 12.93 -18.46 3.35
N PRO A 39 13.56 -19.51 2.81
CA PRO A 39 14.67 -19.35 1.87
C PRO A 39 14.18 -19.12 0.43
N PRO A 40 15.00 -18.52 -0.46
CA PRO A 40 14.64 -18.28 -1.86
C PRO A 40 14.12 -19.52 -2.61
N SER A 41 14.74 -20.69 -2.43
CA SER A 41 14.29 -21.95 -3.08
C SER A 41 12.84 -22.35 -2.76
N ALA A 42 12.30 -21.89 -1.63
CA ALA A 42 10.90 -22.10 -1.29
C ALA A 42 9.98 -21.34 -2.25
N LEU A 43 10.32 -20.10 -2.63
CA LEU A 43 9.55 -19.30 -3.56
C LEU A 43 9.52 -19.92 -4.96
N ASP A 44 10.67 -20.38 -5.48
CA ASP A 44 10.76 -21.05 -6.78
C ASP A 44 9.89 -22.32 -6.83
N ARG A 45 9.87 -23.09 -5.74
CA ARG A 45 9.03 -24.28 -5.62
C ARG A 45 7.54 -23.93 -5.48
N LEU A 46 7.18 -22.87 -4.76
CA LEU A 46 5.79 -22.39 -4.65
C LEU A 46 5.27 -21.86 -5.99
N ALA A 47 6.11 -21.15 -6.76
CA ALA A 47 5.80 -20.65 -8.08
C ALA A 47 5.60 -21.78 -9.11
N SER A 48 6.47 -22.79 -9.12
CA SER A 48 6.30 -23.96 -10.00
C SER A 48 5.06 -24.81 -9.67
N LEU A 49 4.58 -24.76 -8.42
CA LEU A 49 3.31 -25.36 -7.99
C LEU A 49 2.08 -24.46 -8.20
N GLN A 50 2.25 -23.24 -8.74
CA GLN A 50 1.19 -22.26 -9.00
C GLN A 50 0.34 -21.91 -7.76
N ILE A 51 0.99 -21.81 -6.59
CA ILE A 51 0.31 -21.48 -5.33
C ILE A 51 0.10 -19.95 -5.24
N ASP A 52 -1.14 -19.53 -5.48
CA ASP A 52 -1.59 -18.13 -5.43
C ASP A 52 -1.48 -17.52 -4.00
N TYR A 53 -1.42 -16.18 -3.93
CA TYR A 53 -1.46 -15.44 -2.66
C TYR A 53 -2.91 -15.39 -2.08
N PRO A 54 -3.14 -15.56 -0.76
CA PRO A 54 -2.15 -15.63 0.33
C PRO A 54 -1.50 -17.00 0.50
N MET A 55 -0.17 -17.00 0.59
CA MET A 55 0.64 -18.18 0.90
C MET A 55 0.59 -18.45 2.41
N LEU A 56 -0.23 -19.43 2.81
CA LEU A 56 -0.39 -19.90 4.18
C LEU A 56 0.21 -21.31 4.35
N PHE A 57 0.74 -21.60 5.53
CA PHE A 57 1.41 -22.87 5.81
C PHE A 57 0.99 -23.47 7.16
N GLU A 58 0.94 -24.80 7.21
CA GLU A 58 1.01 -25.60 8.44
C GLU A 58 2.49 -25.80 8.77
N LEU A 59 2.94 -25.31 9.93
CA LEU A 59 4.16 -25.78 10.58
C LEU A 59 3.79 -26.94 11.50
N ARG A 60 4.53 -28.05 11.45
CA ARG A 60 4.31 -29.20 12.32
C ARG A 60 5.62 -29.74 12.89
N ASN A 61 5.68 -29.83 14.22
CA ASN A 61 6.75 -30.53 14.92
C ASN A 61 6.42 -32.03 14.95
N ALA A 62 7.19 -32.82 14.22
CA ALA A 62 6.97 -34.26 14.09
C ALA A 62 7.29 -35.08 15.36
N SER A 63 7.89 -34.47 16.39
CA SER A 63 8.25 -35.15 17.65
C SER A 63 7.15 -35.07 18.72
N THR A 64 6.36 -34.00 18.71
CA THR A 64 5.30 -33.67 19.69
C THR A 64 3.89 -33.70 19.10
N ASP A 65 3.79 -33.78 17.77
CA ASP A 65 2.58 -33.59 16.95
C ASP A 65 1.86 -32.24 17.14
N SER A 66 2.54 -31.26 17.74
CA SER A 66 2.08 -29.87 17.77
C SER A 66 2.20 -29.24 16.38
N PHE A 67 1.19 -28.44 16.03
CA PHE A 67 1.12 -27.70 14.77
C PHE A 67 0.59 -26.28 15.02
N SER A 68 0.99 -25.37 14.15
CA SER A 68 0.54 -23.97 14.14
C SER A 68 0.52 -23.48 12.69
N HIS A 69 -0.28 -22.47 12.39
CA HIS A 69 -0.40 -21.90 11.06
C HIS A 69 0.31 -20.55 10.98
N CYS A 70 0.91 -20.27 9.82
CA CYS A 70 1.61 -19.02 9.56
C CYS A 70 1.32 -18.46 8.16
N GLY A 71 1.57 -17.17 8.01
CA GLY A 71 1.91 -16.58 6.71
C GLY A 71 3.43 -16.62 6.46
N VAL A 72 3.86 -16.34 5.24
CA VAL A 72 5.24 -15.94 4.95
C VAL A 72 5.35 -14.42 4.88
N LEU A 73 6.43 -13.85 5.41
CA LEU A 73 6.81 -12.45 5.24
C LEU A 73 7.68 -12.29 4.00
N GLU A 74 8.87 -12.90 4.00
CA GLU A 74 9.86 -12.75 2.93
C GLU A 74 10.64 -14.05 2.69
N PHE A 75 11.20 -14.15 1.48
CA PHE A 75 12.03 -15.27 1.04
C PHE A 75 13.51 -14.87 1.00
N ILE A 76 14.12 -14.73 2.19
CA ILE A 76 15.50 -14.24 2.36
C ILE A 76 16.35 -15.04 3.38
N ALA A 77 15.87 -16.18 3.88
CA ALA A 77 16.66 -17.03 4.79
C ALA A 77 17.78 -17.78 4.05
N GLU A 78 18.77 -18.28 4.81
CA GLU A 78 19.75 -19.23 4.29
C GLU A 78 19.09 -20.53 3.83
N GLU A 79 19.66 -21.19 2.82
CA GLU A 79 19.05 -22.38 2.24
C GLU A 79 18.95 -23.55 3.23
N GLY A 80 17.73 -24.08 3.39
CA GLY A 80 17.40 -25.09 4.41
C GLY A 80 17.01 -24.52 5.79
N VAL A 81 16.98 -23.20 5.97
CA VAL A 81 16.64 -22.52 7.23
C VAL A 81 15.32 -21.74 7.11
N ILE A 82 14.55 -21.67 8.21
CA ILE A 82 13.45 -20.72 8.41
C ILE A 82 13.63 -19.96 9.73
N TYR A 83 13.18 -18.70 9.77
CA TYR A 83 13.10 -17.91 11.00
C TYR A 83 11.64 -17.67 11.38
N ILE A 84 11.24 -18.01 12.61
CA ILE A 84 9.85 -17.90 13.07
C ILE A 84 9.75 -17.10 14.39
N PRO A 85 8.57 -16.57 14.76
CA PRO A 85 8.37 -15.88 16.03
C PRO A 85 8.68 -16.80 17.23
N TYR A 86 9.31 -16.27 18.28
CA TYR A 86 9.66 -17.05 19.47
C TYR A 86 8.42 -17.64 20.16
N TRP A 87 7.30 -16.90 20.19
CA TRP A 87 6.02 -17.40 20.71
C TRP A 87 5.51 -18.62 19.93
N MET A 88 5.75 -18.66 18.61
CA MET A 88 5.37 -19.78 17.75
C MET A 88 6.31 -20.99 17.96
N MET A 89 7.60 -20.77 18.23
CA MET A 89 8.50 -21.85 18.69
C MET A 89 8.04 -22.43 20.03
N GLN A 90 7.54 -21.60 20.95
CA GLN A 90 6.99 -22.07 22.24
C GLN A 90 5.75 -22.94 22.04
N ASN A 91 4.79 -22.53 21.20
CA ASN A 91 3.59 -23.34 20.90
C ASN A 91 3.94 -24.65 20.18
N LEU A 92 4.93 -24.62 19.29
CA LEU A 92 5.42 -25.81 18.59
C LEU A 92 6.38 -26.67 19.42
N LEU A 93 6.76 -26.25 20.64
CA LEU A 93 7.71 -26.92 21.54
C LEU A 93 9.09 -27.19 20.88
N LEU A 94 9.65 -26.17 20.23
CA LEU A 94 10.90 -26.23 19.45
C LEU A 94 12.08 -25.59 20.18
N GLN A 95 13.28 -26.10 19.93
CA GLN A 95 14.58 -25.52 20.25
C GLN A 95 15.27 -24.96 19.00
N GLU A 96 16.37 -24.23 19.19
CA GLU A 96 17.13 -23.60 18.09
C GLU A 96 17.79 -24.66 17.20
N GLY A 97 17.45 -24.65 15.90
CA GLY A 97 17.92 -25.61 14.91
C GLY A 97 17.04 -26.85 14.73
N ASP A 98 15.93 -27.00 15.48
CA ASP A 98 15.02 -28.14 15.34
C ASP A 98 14.36 -28.20 13.95
N MET A 99 14.05 -29.42 13.51
CA MET A 99 13.53 -29.69 12.17
C MET A 99 11.99 -29.61 12.13
N VAL A 100 11.46 -28.60 11.46
CA VAL A 100 10.02 -28.36 11.30
C VAL A 100 9.58 -28.74 9.90
N ARG A 101 8.46 -29.49 9.80
CA ARG A 101 7.77 -29.72 8.53
C ARG A 101 6.92 -28.49 8.22
N VAL A 102 7.12 -27.90 7.05
CA VAL A 102 6.33 -26.78 6.51
C VAL A 102 5.56 -27.28 5.28
N ARG A 103 4.24 -27.10 5.29
CA ARG A 103 3.34 -27.55 4.22
C ARG A 103 2.39 -26.42 3.82
N ASN A 104 2.18 -26.16 2.53
CA ASN A 104 1.18 -25.16 2.13
C ASN A 104 -0.25 -25.64 2.40
N VAL A 105 -1.13 -24.74 2.81
CA VAL A 105 -2.54 -25.02 3.10
C VAL A 105 -3.44 -23.88 2.65
N THR A 106 -4.70 -24.20 2.32
CA THR A 106 -5.74 -23.21 2.02
C THR A 106 -6.74 -23.18 3.17
N LEU A 107 -6.80 -22.08 3.90
CA LEU A 107 -7.69 -21.93 5.06
C LEU A 107 -8.95 -21.11 4.70
N PRO A 108 -10.15 -21.55 5.12
CA PRO A 108 -11.37 -20.77 4.96
C PRO A 108 -11.36 -19.54 5.87
N LYS A 109 -12.03 -18.45 5.46
CA LYS A 109 -12.11 -17.22 6.26
C LYS A 109 -12.87 -17.46 7.57
N GLY A 110 -12.25 -17.06 8.68
CA GLY A 110 -12.86 -17.12 10.00
C GLY A 110 -14.06 -16.18 10.13
N THR A 111 -15.13 -16.65 10.78
CA THR A 111 -16.36 -15.90 11.07
C THR A 111 -16.60 -15.69 12.57
N TYR A 112 -15.93 -16.47 13.42
CA TYR A 112 -15.94 -16.34 14.87
C TYR A 112 -14.61 -16.84 15.44
N VAL A 113 -14.10 -16.16 16.47
CA VAL A 113 -12.98 -16.61 17.28
C VAL A 113 -13.26 -16.31 18.76
N LYS A 114 -12.82 -17.18 19.65
CA LYS A 114 -12.91 -17.06 21.10
C LYS A 114 -11.50 -16.95 21.67
N LEU A 115 -11.26 -15.84 22.36
CA LEU A 115 -9.94 -15.46 22.86
C LEU A 115 -9.94 -15.49 24.39
N GLN A 116 -8.87 -15.98 25.00
CA GLN A 116 -8.70 -16.02 26.46
C GLN A 116 -7.32 -15.47 26.85
N PRO A 117 -7.24 -14.23 27.38
CA PRO A 117 -5.99 -13.68 27.91
C PRO A 117 -5.49 -14.50 29.11
N HIS A 118 -4.17 -14.71 29.20
CA HIS A 118 -3.52 -15.39 30.33
C HIS A 118 -3.62 -14.60 31.65
N THR A 119 -3.85 -13.29 31.55
CA THR A 119 -3.75 -12.33 32.66
C THR A 119 -4.90 -11.34 32.64
N THR A 120 -5.43 -10.99 33.82
CA THR A 120 -6.60 -10.09 33.94
C THR A 120 -6.27 -8.65 33.59
N ASP A 121 -5.01 -8.22 33.72
CA ASP A 121 -4.61 -6.83 33.46
C ASP A 121 -4.72 -6.44 31.97
N PHE A 122 -4.88 -7.41 31.06
CA PHE A 122 -5.29 -7.14 29.68
C PHE A 122 -6.77 -6.68 29.59
N LEU A 123 -7.64 -7.20 30.46
CA LEU A 123 -9.05 -6.83 30.53
C LEU A 123 -9.26 -5.48 31.22
N ASP A 124 -8.33 -5.09 32.11
CA ASP A 124 -8.34 -3.81 32.83
C ASP A 124 -7.86 -2.61 31.97
N ILE A 125 -7.39 -2.85 30.73
CA ILE A 125 -7.01 -1.78 29.80
C ILE A 125 -8.27 -1.00 29.36
N ALA A 126 -8.15 0.30 29.11
CA ALA A 126 -9.28 1.16 28.74
C ALA A 126 -10.00 0.76 27.43
N ASN A 127 -9.34 0.05 26.51
CA ASN A 127 -9.96 -0.46 25.28
C ASN A 127 -9.21 -1.72 24.74
N PRO A 128 -9.40 -2.91 25.35
CA PRO A 128 -8.72 -4.12 24.92
C PRO A 128 -9.17 -4.57 23.53
N LYS A 129 -10.41 -4.24 23.15
CA LYS A 129 -10.95 -4.56 21.83
C LYS A 129 -10.15 -3.89 20.70
N ALA A 130 -9.86 -2.59 20.79
CA ALA A 130 -9.09 -1.89 19.76
C ALA A 130 -7.63 -2.36 19.69
N ILE A 131 -7.08 -2.88 20.79
CA ILE A 131 -5.75 -3.48 20.84
C ILE A 131 -5.75 -4.82 20.10
N LEU A 132 -6.76 -5.67 20.33
CA LEU A 132 -6.97 -6.90 19.55
C LEU A 132 -7.22 -6.61 18.06
N GLU A 133 -8.10 -5.66 17.72
CA GLU A 133 -8.40 -5.28 16.33
C GLU A 133 -7.23 -4.59 15.60
N THR A 134 -6.20 -4.14 16.33
CA THR A 134 -4.93 -3.70 15.78
C THR A 134 -3.99 -4.89 15.62
N ALA A 135 -3.67 -5.59 16.70
CA ALA A 135 -2.68 -6.68 16.72
C ALA A 135 -3.04 -7.83 15.78
N LEU A 136 -4.33 -8.20 15.66
CA LEU A 136 -4.78 -9.30 14.80
C LEU A 136 -4.68 -9.02 13.30
N ARG A 137 -4.26 -7.81 12.87
CA ARG A 137 -3.92 -7.52 11.46
C ARG A 137 -2.59 -8.16 11.08
N ASN A 138 -1.65 -8.12 12.03
CA ASN A 138 -0.34 -8.73 11.94
C ASN A 138 -0.41 -10.26 11.80
N TYR A 139 -1.56 -10.86 12.09
CA TYR A 139 -1.85 -12.30 12.01
C TYR A 139 -2.63 -12.62 10.71
N SER A 140 -2.01 -13.41 9.84
CA SER A 140 -2.56 -13.92 8.57
C SER A 140 -3.61 -15.01 8.82
N CYS A 141 -3.43 -15.78 9.89
CA CYS A 141 -4.29 -16.87 10.33
C CYS A 141 -4.20 -17.07 11.85
N LEU A 142 -5.04 -17.96 12.40
CA LEU A 142 -5.08 -18.31 13.83
C LEU A 142 -5.41 -19.80 13.99
N THR A 143 -4.60 -20.55 14.75
CA THR A 143 -4.89 -21.96 15.07
C THR A 143 -5.60 -22.07 16.41
N VAL A 144 -6.61 -22.94 16.52
CA VAL A 144 -7.18 -23.28 17.84
C VAL A 144 -6.14 -24.06 18.65
N GLY A 145 -5.85 -23.59 19.85
CA GLY A 145 -4.79 -24.13 20.73
C GLY A 145 -3.49 -23.31 20.74
N ASP A 146 -3.29 -22.36 19.82
CA ASP A 146 -2.16 -21.42 19.91
C ASP A 146 -2.36 -20.42 21.06
N SER A 147 -1.28 -20.14 21.80
CA SER A 147 -1.14 -18.91 22.60
C SER A 147 -0.46 -17.84 21.72
N ILE A 148 -1.19 -16.80 21.31
CA ILE A 148 -0.64 -15.71 20.49
C ILE A 148 -0.10 -14.57 21.35
N MET A 149 0.84 -13.78 20.82
CA MET A 149 1.52 -12.69 21.54
C MET A 149 1.08 -11.32 21.01
N VAL A 150 0.52 -10.50 21.90
CA VAL A 150 0.00 -9.15 21.63
C VAL A 150 0.88 -8.12 22.35
N PRO A 151 1.68 -7.30 21.61
CA PRO A 151 2.45 -6.23 22.21
C PRO A 151 1.57 -4.99 22.46
N TYR A 152 1.58 -4.47 23.69
CA TYR A 152 0.94 -3.20 24.04
C TYR A 152 1.66 -2.49 25.19
N ASN A 153 1.89 -1.18 25.05
CA ASN A 153 2.52 -0.32 26.07
C ASN A 153 3.82 -0.93 26.67
N ASN A 154 4.73 -1.36 25.79
CA ASN A 154 5.98 -2.06 26.11
C ASN A 154 5.85 -3.39 26.89
N LYS A 155 4.64 -3.93 27.06
CA LYS A 155 4.38 -5.26 27.64
C LYS A 155 3.94 -6.25 26.55
N LYS A 156 4.43 -7.50 26.66
CA LYS A 156 3.91 -8.65 25.89
C LYS A 156 2.75 -9.27 26.65
N TYR A 157 1.58 -9.38 26.03
CA TYR A 157 0.41 -10.09 26.54
C TYR A 157 0.21 -11.39 25.76
N PHE A 158 -0.11 -12.49 26.45
CA PHE A 158 -0.37 -13.79 25.82
C PHE A 158 -1.86 -14.14 25.91
N ILE A 159 -2.41 -14.65 24.80
CA ILE A 159 -3.85 -14.85 24.61
C ILE A 159 -4.08 -16.15 23.86
N ASP A 160 -4.87 -17.06 24.43
CA ASP A 160 -5.18 -18.36 23.84
C ASP A 160 -6.32 -18.27 22.82
N ILE A 161 -6.17 -18.97 21.70
CA ILE A 161 -7.22 -19.20 20.71
C ILE A 161 -8.03 -20.44 21.12
N VAL A 162 -9.10 -20.23 21.90
CA VAL A 162 -9.88 -21.31 22.54
C VAL A 162 -10.87 -21.97 21.57
N GLU A 163 -11.37 -21.24 20.57
CA GLU A 163 -12.35 -21.73 19.60
C GLU A 163 -12.28 -20.85 18.34
N ALA A 164 -12.43 -21.45 17.15
CA ALA A 164 -12.58 -20.72 15.89
C ALA A 164 -13.63 -21.38 15.00
N LYS A 165 -14.27 -20.60 14.12
CA LYS A 165 -15.25 -21.10 13.13
C LYS A 165 -14.95 -20.51 11.73
N PRO A 166 -15.08 -21.30 10.65
CA PRO A 166 -15.48 -22.71 10.62
C PRO A 166 -14.42 -23.63 11.26
N SER A 167 -14.86 -24.66 11.98
CA SER A 167 -14.00 -25.45 12.88
C SER A 167 -13.21 -26.59 12.19
N ASN A 168 -13.31 -26.71 10.86
CA ASN A 168 -12.51 -27.63 10.06
C ASN A 168 -12.23 -27.00 8.69
N ALA A 169 -10.94 -26.89 8.34
CA ALA A 169 -10.50 -26.57 6.99
C ALA A 169 -10.47 -27.85 6.15
N LYS A 170 -11.63 -28.25 5.61
CA LYS A 170 -11.74 -29.20 4.50
C LYS A 170 -12.66 -28.60 3.43
N GLU A 171 -12.42 -28.97 2.19
CA GLU A 171 -12.90 -28.28 0.98
C GLU A 171 -14.41 -28.04 0.98
N VAL A 172 -14.80 -26.81 0.67
CA VAL A 172 -16.18 -26.42 0.35
C VAL A 172 -16.13 -25.47 -0.83
N ASP A 173 -16.71 -25.88 -1.97
CA ASP A 173 -17.06 -24.97 -3.05
C ASP A 173 -18.15 -24.01 -2.55
N VAL A 174 -17.83 -22.71 -2.47
CA VAL A 174 -18.76 -21.68 -2.02
C VAL A 174 -19.24 -20.85 -3.20
N ALA A 175 -20.42 -21.19 -3.72
CA ALA A 175 -21.22 -20.25 -4.49
C ALA A 175 -21.63 -19.04 -3.62
N GLU A 176 -21.85 -17.88 -4.24
CA GLU A 176 -21.97 -16.59 -3.55
C GLU A 176 -23.09 -16.56 -2.50
N ALA A 177 -22.75 -16.18 -1.28
CA ALA A 177 -23.68 -15.88 -0.19
C ALA A 177 -23.21 -14.62 0.55
N GLU A 178 -24.04 -13.56 0.56
CA GLU A 178 -23.67 -12.27 1.14
C GLU A 178 -23.53 -12.32 2.68
N PRO A 179 -22.50 -11.67 3.26
CA PRO A 179 -22.23 -11.73 4.70
C PRO A 179 -23.17 -10.84 5.51
N LYS A 180 -24.11 -11.45 6.24
CA LYS A 180 -24.84 -10.78 7.33
C LYS A 180 -24.02 -10.81 8.62
N PHE A 181 -23.26 -9.75 8.87
CA PHE A 181 -22.61 -9.55 10.17
C PHE A 181 -23.64 -9.09 11.21
N ASN A 182 -24.01 -9.99 12.13
CA ASN A 182 -24.77 -9.65 13.33
C ASN A 182 -23.80 -9.40 14.49
N PRO A 183 -23.69 -8.16 15.02
CA PRO A 183 -22.88 -7.89 16.20
C PRO A 183 -23.41 -8.64 17.43
N PHE A 184 -22.52 -9.23 18.23
CA PHE A 184 -22.90 -9.83 19.51
C PHE A 184 -23.24 -8.73 20.53
N THR A 185 -24.48 -8.70 21.02
CA THR A 185 -25.02 -7.71 21.96
C THR A 185 -25.16 -8.27 23.40
N GLY A 186 -24.41 -9.30 23.75
CA GLY A 186 -24.40 -9.84 25.11
C GLY A 186 -23.69 -8.92 26.10
N SER A 187 -24.34 -8.61 27.21
CA SER A 187 -23.74 -7.81 28.29
C SER A 187 -22.77 -8.65 29.12
N GLY A 188 -21.50 -8.26 29.10
CA GLY A 188 -20.47 -8.83 29.98
C GLY A 188 -20.82 -8.55 31.45
N ARG A 189 -20.98 -9.60 32.25
CA ARG A 189 -21.17 -9.50 33.71
C ARG A 189 -19.84 -9.68 34.42
N ARG A 190 -19.53 -8.81 35.38
CA ARG A 190 -18.44 -9.02 36.34
C ARG A 190 -18.76 -10.25 37.21
N LEU A 191 -17.75 -11.04 37.54
CA LEU A 191 -17.87 -12.23 38.40
C LEU A 191 -17.89 -11.92 39.91
N ASP A 192 -17.76 -10.65 40.31
CA ASP A 192 -17.73 -10.19 41.70
C ASP A 192 -19.03 -9.49 42.19
N GLY A 193 -20.06 -9.43 41.32
CA GLY A 193 -21.44 -9.12 41.72
C GLY A 193 -21.73 -7.69 42.19
N ARG A 194 -20.79 -6.74 42.09
CA ARG A 194 -20.98 -5.35 42.52
C ARG A 194 -21.24 -4.41 41.33
N PRO A 195 -22.26 -3.52 41.37
CA PRO A 195 -22.52 -2.57 40.31
C PRO A 195 -21.49 -1.44 40.28
N LEU A 196 -21.19 -0.93 39.09
CA LEU A 196 -20.48 0.34 38.91
C LEU A 196 -21.49 1.49 38.96
N SER A 197 -21.46 2.28 40.04
CA SER A 197 -22.25 3.50 40.17
C SER A 197 -21.48 4.69 39.59
N TYR A 198 -21.93 5.22 38.45
CA TYR A 198 -21.52 6.55 37.99
C TYR A 198 -22.68 7.25 37.27
N GLU A 199 -23.42 8.08 38.00
CA GLU A 199 -24.24 9.14 37.42
C GLU A 199 -23.42 10.44 37.38
N PRO A 200 -23.38 11.17 36.25
CA PRO A 200 -22.71 12.46 36.19
C PRO A 200 -23.58 13.55 36.84
N GLN A 201 -23.13 14.13 37.96
CA GLN A 201 -23.75 15.34 38.52
C GLN A 201 -23.03 16.62 38.04
N PRO A 202 -23.77 17.65 37.56
CA PRO A 202 -23.18 18.88 37.07
C PRO A 202 -23.15 20.01 38.13
N GLY A 203 -22.06 20.79 38.12
CA GLY A 203 -22.11 22.21 38.46
C GLY A 203 -21.45 22.67 39.77
N ALA A 204 -20.41 23.49 39.63
CA ALA A 204 -20.04 24.54 40.58
C ALA A 204 -19.78 25.83 39.76
N ALA A 205 -20.19 26.98 40.27
CA ALA A 205 -20.38 28.18 39.45
C ALA A 205 -19.18 29.13 39.42
N ASN A 206 -19.20 30.06 38.46
CA ASN A 206 -19.01 31.46 38.81
C ASN A 206 -19.88 32.40 37.95
N SER A 207 -20.03 33.64 38.41
CA SER A 207 -20.98 34.65 37.91
C SER A 207 -20.51 35.33 36.59
N ASN A 208 -21.24 36.23 35.91
CA ASN A 208 -22.31 37.15 36.35
C ASN A 208 -23.11 37.71 35.14
N GLY A 209 -24.36 38.22 35.33
CA GLY A 209 -25.00 39.15 34.35
C GLY A 209 -26.48 38.92 33.91
N GLN A 210 -27.41 39.63 34.57
CA GLN A 210 -28.60 40.36 34.02
C GLN A 210 -29.30 39.85 32.72
N SER A 211 -30.53 39.30 32.76
CA SER A 211 -31.86 39.99 32.70
C SER A 211 -32.23 40.59 31.32
N HIS A 212 -33.46 40.52 30.76
CA HIS A 212 -34.82 40.16 31.25
C HIS A 212 -35.71 39.62 30.06
N PRO A 213 -37.03 39.32 30.19
CA PRO A 213 -37.76 38.42 29.28
C PRO A 213 -38.77 39.10 28.32
N VAL A 214 -39.51 38.30 27.52
CA VAL A 214 -40.99 38.42 27.37
C VAL A 214 -41.62 37.16 26.75
N ALA A 215 -42.92 36.99 27.00
CA ALA A 215 -43.88 35.93 26.68
C ALA A 215 -44.12 35.67 25.14
N SER A 216 -45.05 34.81 24.65
CA SER A 216 -46.31 34.31 25.24
C SER A 216 -46.97 33.10 24.53
N GLY A 217 -47.62 32.23 25.34
CA GLY A 217 -48.83 31.45 24.98
C GLY A 217 -48.65 30.19 24.09
N SER A 218 -49.61 29.24 24.04
CA SER A 218 -50.79 29.00 24.91
C SER A 218 -51.51 27.67 24.56
N SER A 219 -52.05 26.95 25.57
CA SER A 219 -53.06 25.84 25.50
C SER A 219 -52.70 24.56 24.68
N SER A 220 -53.18 23.34 24.97
CA SER A 220 -53.93 22.70 26.09
C SER A 220 -53.52 21.20 26.12
N GLY A 221 -53.59 20.42 27.22
CA GLY A 221 -54.80 19.88 27.87
C GLY A 221 -55.62 18.96 26.93
N SER A 222 -55.91 17.68 27.22
CA SER A 222 -55.55 16.79 28.35
C SER A 222 -55.89 15.29 28.05
N GLU A 223 -55.36 14.36 28.86
CA GLU A 223 -55.80 12.97 29.26
C GLU A 223 -57.06 12.29 28.61
N LYS A 224 -57.22 10.95 28.47
CA LYS A 224 -56.47 9.73 28.91
C LYS A 224 -56.96 8.43 28.19
N ALA A 225 -56.08 7.41 28.12
CA ALA A 225 -56.33 5.95 28.24
C ALA A 225 -57.05 5.05 27.17
N THR A 226 -56.56 3.78 27.13
CA THR A 226 -57.22 2.47 26.82
C THR A 226 -57.59 1.98 25.40
N GLN A 227 -56.70 1.13 24.85
CA GLN A 227 -56.92 -0.29 24.44
C GLN A 227 -57.60 -0.71 23.09
N GLN A 228 -57.06 -1.82 22.52
CA GLN A 228 -57.62 -2.80 21.55
C GLN A 228 -57.68 -2.52 20.03
N ASN A 229 -56.67 -3.07 19.31
CA ASN A 229 -56.77 -4.00 18.16
C ASN A 229 -58.02 -4.00 17.23
N ARG A 230 -57.83 -3.77 15.91
CA ARG A 230 -57.90 -4.82 14.85
C ARG A 230 -57.70 -4.30 13.40
N GLY A 231 -57.37 -5.25 12.50
CA GLY A 231 -57.23 -5.06 11.04
C GLY A 231 -55.76 -4.96 10.60
N LYS A 232 -55.07 -5.98 10.08
CA LYS A 232 -55.41 -7.32 9.54
C LYS A 232 -56.16 -7.36 8.19
N LEU A 233 -55.42 -7.68 7.13
CA LEU A 233 -55.86 -8.51 5.99
C LEU A 233 -54.70 -9.43 5.55
N VAL A 234 -55.01 -10.53 4.84
CA VAL A 234 -54.17 -11.76 4.73
C VAL A 234 -54.38 -12.43 3.35
N PHE A 235 -53.63 -13.53 3.09
CA PHE A 235 -53.70 -14.58 2.05
C PHE A 235 -52.57 -14.44 1.00
N GLY A 236 -51.85 -15.47 0.51
CA GLY A 236 -52.00 -16.94 0.54
C GLY A 236 -52.43 -17.47 -0.85
N SER A 237 -51.87 -18.53 -1.48
CA SER A 237 -50.76 -19.44 -1.14
C SER A 237 -50.38 -20.38 -2.33
N ASN A 238 -49.10 -20.80 -2.43
CA ASN A 238 -48.54 -22.00 -3.12
C ASN A 238 -48.69 -22.29 -4.64
N VAL A 239 -47.52 -22.58 -5.29
CA VAL A 239 -47.13 -23.79 -6.11
C VAL A 239 -48.14 -24.28 -7.18
N GLU A 240 -47.85 -24.41 -8.51
CA GLU A 240 -46.76 -25.10 -9.26
C GLU A 240 -46.65 -24.51 -10.74
N ARG A 241 -46.01 -24.99 -11.85
CA ARG A 241 -45.19 -26.17 -12.28
C ARG A 241 -44.21 -25.84 -13.46
N SER A 242 -43.98 -26.80 -14.38
CA SER A 242 -43.05 -26.91 -15.53
C SER A 242 -43.60 -26.33 -16.88
N THR A 243 -42.92 -26.24 -18.05
CA THR A 243 -41.85 -27.07 -18.69
C THR A 243 -41.28 -26.41 -20.00
N LYS A 244 -39.98 -26.59 -20.36
CA LYS A 244 -39.36 -26.71 -21.75
C LYS A 244 -39.55 -25.55 -22.81
N GLU A 245 -38.81 -25.39 -23.95
CA GLU A 245 -37.67 -26.09 -24.61
C GLU A 245 -36.87 -25.19 -25.63
N THR A 246 -35.61 -25.56 -25.98
CA THR A 246 -34.79 -25.17 -27.20
C THR A 246 -34.39 -23.68 -27.42
N THR A 247 -33.34 -23.26 -28.17
CA THR A 247 -32.47 -23.88 -29.23
C THR A 247 -30.97 -23.47 -29.10
N LYS A 248 -30.06 -24.00 -29.95
CA LYS A 248 -28.58 -23.83 -29.97
C LYS A 248 -28.03 -22.89 -31.08
N VAL A 249 -26.70 -22.66 -31.03
CA VAL A 249 -25.73 -22.24 -32.09
C VAL A 249 -25.57 -20.72 -32.30
N GLY A 250 -24.36 -20.14 -32.39
CA GLY A 250 -23.02 -20.72 -32.19
C GLY A 250 -21.85 -19.83 -32.69
N ALA A 251 -20.62 -20.37 -32.64
CA ALA A 251 -19.32 -19.77 -33.01
C ALA A 251 -18.82 -18.57 -32.17
N GLY A 252 -17.50 -18.37 -31.97
CA GLY A 252 -16.38 -19.29 -32.19
C GLY A 252 -15.09 -18.63 -32.74
N LYS A 253 -14.00 -18.69 -31.95
CA LYS A 253 -12.67 -18.09 -32.17
C LYS A 253 -12.62 -16.56 -31.98
N ASP A 254 -11.98 -16.15 -30.88
CA ASP A 254 -10.95 -15.08 -30.78
C ASP A 254 -10.53 -14.92 -29.30
N ARG A 255 -10.24 -16.05 -28.64
CA ARG A 255 -10.06 -16.13 -27.18
C ARG A 255 -8.89 -17.03 -26.79
N LYS A 256 -7.74 -16.84 -27.44
CA LYS A 256 -6.49 -17.60 -27.19
C LYS A 256 -5.20 -16.78 -27.26
N GLN A 257 -5.30 -15.45 -27.29
CA GLN A 257 -4.13 -14.54 -27.18
C GLN A 257 -4.29 -13.45 -26.12
N GLU A 258 -5.45 -13.35 -25.44
CA GLU A 258 -5.61 -12.47 -24.27
C GLU A 258 -5.23 -13.17 -22.95
N GLU A 259 -5.45 -14.49 -22.82
CA GLU A 259 -5.30 -15.23 -21.55
C GLU A 259 -3.83 -15.45 -21.11
N GLU A 260 -2.86 -15.30 -22.02
CA GLU A 260 -1.43 -15.46 -21.70
C GLU A 260 -0.76 -14.15 -21.22
N ALA A 261 -1.38 -12.98 -21.47
CA ALA A 261 -0.87 -11.68 -21.04
C ALA A 261 -1.39 -11.22 -19.66
N GLU A 262 -2.40 -11.88 -19.09
CA GLU A 262 -3.02 -11.46 -17.81
C GLU A 262 -2.42 -12.17 -16.56
N LYS A 263 -1.40 -13.02 -16.73
CA LYS A 263 -0.83 -13.84 -15.63
C LYS A 263 0.36 -13.22 -14.88
N GLU A 264 1.08 -12.26 -15.44
CA GLU A 264 2.37 -11.80 -14.87
C GLU A 264 2.26 -10.62 -13.88
N ALA A 265 1.07 -10.38 -13.30
CA ALA A 265 0.85 -9.22 -12.43
C ALA A 265 -0.09 -9.48 -11.23
N LYS A 266 0.37 -10.29 -10.25
CA LYS A 266 -0.28 -10.43 -8.94
C LYS A 266 0.73 -10.53 -7.79
N PHE A 267 1.35 -9.42 -7.40
CA PHE A 267 1.98 -9.29 -6.08
C PHE A 267 0.88 -9.09 -5.02
N GLN A 268 0.77 -10.01 -4.06
CA GLN A 268 1.38 -9.92 -2.72
C GLN A 268 0.92 -8.70 -1.91
N ALA A 269 0.25 -8.97 -0.78
CA ALA A 269 0.09 -8.00 0.29
C ALA A 269 1.16 -8.25 1.36
N PHE A 270 1.74 -7.19 1.92
CA PHE A 270 2.80 -7.26 2.93
C PHE A 270 2.29 -6.95 4.35
N SER A 271 3.11 -7.34 5.33
CA SER A 271 2.82 -7.32 6.76
C SER A 271 2.80 -5.94 7.42
N ASP A 272 2.08 -5.85 8.54
CA ASP A 272 2.18 -4.77 9.52
C ASP A 272 3.55 -4.69 10.23
N GLN A 273 4.57 -4.20 9.52
CA GLN A 273 5.11 -2.93 9.99
C GLN A 273 4.10 -1.86 9.55
N THR A 274 3.83 -0.84 10.36
CA THR A 274 3.40 0.42 9.73
C THR A 274 4.63 0.97 9.02
N SER A 275 4.75 0.64 7.72
CA SER A 275 5.69 1.26 6.80
C SER A 275 5.21 2.67 6.48
N ASP A 276 5.09 3.47 7.54
CA ASP A 276 4.69 4.86 7.53
C ASP A 276 5.62 5.62 6.58
N ILE A 277 5.07 6.11 5.47
CA ILE A 277 5.88 6.73 4.42
C ILE A 277 6.28 8.12 4.90
N HIS A 278 7.46 8.22 5.49
CA HIS A 278 7.98 9.44 6.07
C HIS A 278 8.58 10.41 5.03
N TRP A 279 8.52 11.70 5.33
CA TRP A 279 9.13 12.74 4.52
C TRP A 279 10.63 12.86 4.79
N PHE A 280 11.42 12.96 3.72
CA PHE A 280 12.85 13.26 3.79
C PHE A 280 13.18 14.45 2.88
N THR A 281 14.05 15.34 3.35
CA THR A 281 14.66 16.40 2.52
C THR A 281 16.11 16.04 2.16
N LEU A 282 16.53 16.38 0.94
CA LEU A 282 17.92 16.25 0.51
C LEU A 282 18.71 17.46 1.02
N CYS A 283 19.32 17.32 2.21
CA CYS A 283 20.17 18.37 2.76
C CYS A 283 21.45 18.50 1.93
N ARG A 284 21.61 19.67 1.31
CA ARG A 284 22.84 20.13 0.65
C ARG A 284 23.58 21.06 1.61
N LYS A 285 24.88 20.85 1.85
CA LYS A 285 25.70 21.91 2.46
C LYS A 285 26.09 22.95 1.39
N PRO A 286 26.15 24.25 1.72
CA PRO A 286 26.81 25.23 0.86
C PRO A 286 28.30 24.89 0.72
N ASN A 287 28.81 24.89 -0.51
CA ASN A 287 30.25 24.79 -0.77
C ASN A 287 30.95 26.04 -0.21
N GLY A 288 31.55 25.96 0.98
CA GLY A 288 32.10 27.16 1.63
C GLY A 288 33.12 26.99 2.77
N GLN A 289 33.05 25.93 3.60
CA GLN A 289 34.01 25.75 4.71
C GLN A 289 34.46 24.30 4.86
N GLN A 290 35.73 24.03 4.52
CA GLN A 290 36.44 22.83 4.94
C GLN A 290 36.83 22.95 6.42
N PHE A 291 36.13 22.24 7.30
CA PHE A 291 36.71 21.87 8.59
C PHE A 291 37.51 20.58 8.41
N SER A 292 38.80 20.64 8.73
CA SER A 292 39.71 19.50 8.61
C SER A 292 39.36 18.40 9.63
N GLY A 293 38.94 17.22 9.16
CA GLY A 293 38.78 16.06 10.06
C GLY A 293 38.11 14.81 9.49
N THR A 294 37.14 14.93 8.58
CA THR A 294 36.27 13.79 8.20
C THR A 294 35.97 13.69 6.71
N THR A 295 36.38 12.56 6.11
CA THR A 295 36.02 12.18 4.74
C THR A 295 34.70 11.41 4.72
N ALA A 296 33.59 12.12 4.84
CA ALA A 296 32.23 11.61 4.63
C ALA A 296 31.43 12.61 3.78
N SER A 297 30.54 12.14 2.92
CA SER A 297 29.80 13.02 2.00
C SER A 297 28.76 13.86 2.73
N ASP A 298 28.90 15.18 2.65
CA ASP A 298 28.06 16.17 3.33
C ASP A 298 26.61 16.30 2.81
N HIS A 299 26.26 15.52 1.79
CA HIS A 299 24.92 15.44 1.21
C HIS A 299 24.21 14.17 1.72
N ARG A 300 23.01 14.32 2.28
CA ARG A 300 22.22 13.21 2.87
C ARG A 300 20.73 13.48 2.84
N LEU A 301 19.92 12.42 2.87
CA LEU A 301 18.50 12.52 3.16
C LEU A 301 18.30 12.68 4.68
N VAL A 302 17.51 13.66 5.09
CA VAL A 302 17.17 13.94 6.50
C VAL A 302 15.67 13.84 6.70
N HIS A 303 15.26 12.99 7.65
CA HIS A 303 13.86 12.80 8.03
C HIS A 303 13.24 14.09 8.58
N ILE A 304 11.99 14.37 8.21
CA ILE A 304 11.19 15.50 8.70
C ILE A 304 10.09 14.97 9.64
N PRO A 305 10.39 14.76 10.95
CA PRO A 305 9.48 14.11 11.89
C PRO A 305 8.24 14.95 12.28
N THR A 306 8.15 16.21 11.87
CA THR A 306 6.99 17.07 12.14
C THR A 306 5.85 16.91 11.13
N LEU A 307 6.12 16.26 9.99
CA LEU A 307 5.13 16.00 8.96
C LEU A 307 4.45 14.64 9.17
N PRO A 308 3.13 14.50 8.93
CA PRO A 308 2.44 13.23 9.06
C PRO A 308 2.91 12.23 7.99
N PRO A 309 2.78 10.91 8.24
CA PRO A 309 3.01 9.87 7.22
C PRO A 309 2.20 10.11 5.95
N MET A 310 2.81 9.85 4.79
CA MET A 310 2.14 9.95 3.50
C MET A 310 1.21 8.75 3.23
N PRO A 311 0.10 8.95 2.50
CA PRO A 311 -0.73 7.85 2.03
C PRO A 311 -0.01 7.04 0.94
N MET A 312 -0.01 5.70 1.04
CA MET A 312 0.62 4.85 0.02
C MET A 312 -0.01 5.09 -1.35
N HIS A 313 0.82 5.34 -2.36
CA HIS A 313 0.35 5.59 -3.74
C HIS A 313 -0.68 6.73 -3.87
N GLY A 314 -0.59 7.74 -2.99
CA GLY A 314 -1.11 9.08 -3.27
C GLY A 314 -0.24 9.80 -4.30
N SER A 315 -0.71 10.97 -4.73
CA SER A 315 0.00 11.89 -5.61
C SER A 315 0.62 13.05 -4.82
N TYR A 316 1.75 13.55 -5.32
CA TYR A 316 2.53 14.61 -4.69
C TYR A 316 2.90 15.67 -5.74
N VAL A 317 2.42 16.90 -5.59
CA VAL A 317 2.63 17.98 -6.59
C VAL A 317 3.24 19.19 -5.92
N GLY A 318 4.47 19.55 -6.33
CA GLY A 318 5.18 20.72 -5.84
C GLY A 318 4.73 22.01 -6.54
N ILE A 319 4.37 23.03 -5.77
CA ILE A 319 4.04 24.38 -6.27
C ILE A 319 4.73 25.40 -5.36
N GLY A 320 5.75 26.08 -5.88
CA GLY A 320 6.60 26.98 -5.08
C GLY A 320 7.22 26.23 -3.90
N SER A 321 7.04 26.76 -2.69
CA SER A 321 7.53 26.17 -1.45
C SER A 321 6.66 25.04 -0.89
N ASN A 322 5.58 24.67 -1.58
CA ASN A 322 4.53 23.83 -1.01
C ASN A 322 4.37 22.52 -1.79
N ILE A 323 3.89 21.47 -1.13
CA ILE A 323 3.52 20.19 -1.76
C ILE A 323 2.06 19.88 -1.48
N PHE A 324 1.28 19.66 -2.53
CA PHE A 324 -0.06 19.08 -2.44
C PHE A 324 0.05 17.56 -2.37
N VAL A 325 -0.56 16.96 -1.36
CA VAL A 325 -0.69 15.51 -1.16
C VAL A 325 -2.13 15.14 -1.45
N MET A 326 -2.36 14.25 -2.42
CA MET A 326 -3.71 13.92 -2.93
C MET A 326 -3.97 12.42 -2.99
N GLY A 327 -5.01 11.95 -2.30
CA GLY A 327 -5.51 10.59 -2.43
C GLY A 327 -4.57 9.50 -1.88
N GLY A 328 -4.55 8.34 -2.53
CA GLY A 328 -3.78 7.17 -2.12
C GLY A 328 -4.51 6.28 -1.12
N PHE A 329 -3.76 5.41 -0.44
CA PHE A 329 -4.24 4.56 0.66
C PHE A 329 -3.79 5.11 2.01
N CYS A 330 -4.73 5.32 2.91
CA CYS A 330 -4.47 5.64 4.32
C CYS A 330 -5.30 4.68 5.19
N ASN A 331 -4.68 4.06 6.21
CA ASN A 331 -5.35 3.08 7.09
C ASN A 331 -6.08 1.96 6.31
N TRP A 332 -5.44 1.41 5.27
CA TRP A 332 -5.97 0.39 4.35
C TRP A 332 -7.25 0.80 3.58
N LYS A 333 -7.56 2.09 3.50
CA LYS A 333 -8.68 2.65 2.73
C LYS A 333 -8.18 3.63 1.67
N ILE A 334 -8.80 3.61 0.50
CA ILE A 334 -8.58 4.64 -0.52
C ILE A 334 -9.18 5.94 0.02
N THR A 335 -8.38 7.02 0.03
CA THR A 335 -8.78 8.31 0.58
C THR A 335 -9.07 9.34 -0.53
N SER A 336 -9.92 10.31 -0.23
CA SER A 336 -10.09 11.54 -1.00
C SER A 336 -9.42 12.75 -0.34
N SER A 337 -8.71 12.54 0.78
CA SER A 337 -8.03 13.61 1.52
C SER A 337 -7.04 14.37 0.65
N VAL A 338 -7.04 15.69 0.81
CA VAL A 338 -6.06 16.62 0.25
C VAL A 338 -5.37 17.33 1.40
N SER A 339 -4.06 17.37 1.38
CA SER A 339 -3.25 18.12 2.35
C SER A 339 -2.23 19.00 1.64
N LEU A 340 -2.03 20.21 2.14
CA LEU A 340 -0.97 21.12 1.72
C LEU A 340 0.15 21.09 2.77
N ILE A 341 1.38 20.85 2.32
CA ILE A 341 2.58 20.93 3.15
C ILE A 341 3.34 22.19 2.77
N ASP A 342 3.67 23.04 3.73
CA ASP A 342 4.65 24.13 3.56
C ASP A 342 6.04 23.60 3.95
N CYS A 343 6.95 23.53 2.99
CA CYS A 343 8.28 22.96 3.19
C CYS A 343 9.26 23.89 3.92
N ARG A 344 8.88 25.13 4.24
CA ARG A 344 9.70 26.10 4.99
C ARG A 344 9.45 26.00 6.49
N THR A 345 8.20 25.74 6.87
CA THR A 345 7.77 25.54 8.26
C THR A 345 7.66 24.06 8.66
N HIS A 346 7.68 23.14 7.68
CA HIS A 346 7.42 21.71 7.86
C HIS A 346 6.07 21.43 8.57
N THR A 347 5.03 22.17 8.16
CA THR A 347 3.65 22.03 8.67
C THR A 347 2.69 21.56 7.58
N ALA A 348 1.72 20.74 7.94
CA ALA A 348 0.65 20.28 7.04
C ALA A 348 -0.72 20.88 7.41
N GLN A 349 -1.49 21.28 6.40
CA GLN A 349 -2.87 21.77 6.50
C GLN A 349 -3.80 20.89 5.66
N THR A 350 -4.98 20.53 6.17
CA THR A 350 -6.01 19.84 5.39
C THR A 350 -6.74 20.83 4.46
N LEU A 351 -6.97 20.43 3.22
CA LEU A 351 -7.71 21.17 2.19
C LEU A 351 -9.04 20.45 1.82
N PRO A 352 -9.94 21.09 1.05
CA PRO A 352 -11.16 20.44 0.56
C PRO A 352 -10.86 19.14 -0.20
N ASN A 353 -11.41 18.03 0.31
CA ASN A 353 -11.25 16.68 -0.25
C ASN A 353 -11.57 16.63 -1.76
N MET A 354 -10.87 15.75 -2.47
CA MET A 354 -11.22 15.37 -3.84
C MET A 354 -12.69 14.89 -3.91
N PRO A 355 -13.46 15.20 -4.96
CA PRO A 355 -14.84 14.73 -5.08
C PRO A 355 -14.97 13.19 -5.19
N LYS A 356 -13.86 12.49 -5.45
CA LYS A 356 -13.77 11.03 -5.47
C LYS A 356 -12.46 10.56 -4.85
N ALA A 357 -12.52 9.49 -4.06
CA ALA A 357 -11.33 8.83 -3.52
C ALA A 357 -10.66 7.98 -4.61
N VAL A 358 -9.35 8.17 -4.81
CA VAL A 358 -8.54 7.42 -5.79
C VAL A 358 -7.13 7.16 -5.26
N ALA A 359 -6.56 5.99 -5.60
CA ALA A 359 -5.16 5.63 -5.37
C ALA A 359 -4.48 5.21 -6.68
N PHE A 360 -3.16 5.38 -6.78
CA PHE A 360 -2.42 5.39 -8.05
C PHE A 360 -3.01 6.33 -9.14
N PRO A 361 -3.50 7.56 -8.82
CA PRO A 361 -3.67 8.54 -9.89
C PRO A 361 -2.31 8.87 -10.51
N VAL A 362 -2.32 9.45 -11.71
CA VAL A 362 -1.24 10.33 -12.15
C VAL A 362 -1.70 11.78 -12.02
N THR A 363 -0.78 12.69 -11.69
CA THR A 363 -1.09 14.11 -11.45
C THR A 363 -0.10 15.03 -12.12
N GLU A 364 -0.62 15.98 -12.88
CA GLU A 364 0.18 17.01 -13.55
C GLU A 364 -0.31 18.42 -13.23
N LEU A 365 0.63 19.38 -13.30
CA LEU A 365 0.37 20.81 -13.11
C LEU A 365 0.42 21.56 -14.44
N ILE A 366 -0.70 22.14 -14.84
CA ILE A 366 -0.80 23.01 -16.03
C ILE A 366 -1.61 24.25 -15.65
N ASP A 367 -1.10 25.45 -15.93
CA ASP A 367 -1.78 26.73 -15.71
C ASP A 367 -2.47 26.87 -14.33
N ARG A 368 -1.69 26.57 -13.27
CA ARG A 368 -2.14 26.56 -11.85
C ARG A 368 -3.30 25.61 -11.55
N LYS A 369 -3.50 24.58 -12.38
CA LYS A 369 -4.47 23.52 -12.17
C LYS A 369 -3.78 22.17 -12.03
N ILE A 370 -4.17 21.44 -11.00
CA ILE A 370 -3.69 20.08 -10.74
C ILE A 370 -4.70 19.11 -11.35
N TYR A 371 -4.26 18.37 -12.37
CA TYR A 371 -5.07 17.40 -13.10
C TYR A 371 -4.87 16.01 -12.53
N VAL A 372 -5.83 15.51 -11.73
CA VAL A 372 -5.82 14.15 -11.19
C VAL A 372 -6.49 13.20 -12.18
N ILE A 373 -5.70 12.32 -12.79
CA ILE A 373 -6.11 11.46 -13.90
C ILE A 373 -6.06 9.98 -13.51
N GLY A 374 -7.17 9.28 -13.77
CA GLY A 374 -7.28 7.84 -13.60
C GLY A 374 -7.24 7.41 -12.12
N GLY A 375 -6.34 6.50 -11.80
CA GLY A 375 -6.32 5.81 -10.50
C GLY A 375 -7.45 4.80 -10.31
N SER A 376 -7.37 4.08 -9.19
CA SER A 376 -8.37 3.11 -8.76
C SER A 376 -9.18 3.65 -7.59
N ASP A 377 -10.50 3.53 -7.71
CA ASP A 377 -11.50 3.70 -6.65
C ASP A 377 -11.90 2.36 -6.01
N THR A 378 -11.24 1.27 -6.42
CA THR A 378 -11.42 -0.09 -5.89
C THR A 378 -10.13 -0.60 -5.25
N LEU A 379 -10.24 -1.57 -4.35
CA LEU A 379 -9.08 -2.27 -3.77
C LEU A 379 -8.29 -3.13 -4.79
N SER A 380 -8.61 -3.07 -6.09
CA SER A 380 -7.77 -3.64 -7.15
C SER A 380 -6.72 -2.61 -7.59
N PRO A 381 -5.42 -2.83 -7.31
CA PRO A 381 -4.34 -1.89 -7.66
C PRO A 381 -3.92 -1.97 -9.14
N MET A 382 -4.53 -2.86 -9.91
CA MET A 382 -4.17 -3.22 -11.29
C MET A 382 -4.95 -2.46 -12.36
N LYS A 383 -6.15 -1.98 -12.03
CA LYS A 383 -7.07 -1.32 -12.98
C LYS A 383 -7.08 0.20 -12.70
N SER A 384 -7.43 1.00 -13.71
CA SER A 384 -7.89 2.39 -13.51
C SER A 384 -9.39 2.50 -13.81
N PRO A 385 -10.26 2.01 -12.90
CA PRO A 385 -11.72 2.12 -13.00
C PRO A 385 -12.24 3.56 -12.99
N SER A 386 -11.46 4.55 -12.53
CA SER A 386 -11.91 5.95 -12.59
C SER A 386 -12.07 6.41 -14.05
N ARG A 387 -13.32 6.71 -14.43
CA ARG A 387 -13.72 7.39 -15.66
C ARG A 387 -13.91 8.91 -15.47
N ILE A 388 -13.30 9.48 -14.42
CA ILE A 388 -13.42 10.90 -14.09
C ILE A 388 -12.00 11.48 -13.99
N MET A 389 -11.79 12.61 -14.66
CA MET A 389 -10.63 13.48 -14.46
C MET A 389 -11.07 14.59 -13.49
N MET A 390 -10.34 14.75 -12.39
CA MET A 390 -10.63 15.76 -11.37
C MET A 390 -9.59 16.87 -11.51
N VAL A 391 -10.04 18.11 -11.68
CA VAL A 391 -9.16 19.26 -11.85
C VAL A 391 -9.32 20.17 -10.64
N TYR A 392 -8.24 20.37 -9.89
CA TYR A 392 -8.21 21.33 -8.78
C TYR A 392 -7.60 22.64 -9.26
N ASP A 393 -8.34 23.72 -9.13
CA ASP A 393 -7.92 25.07 -9.49
C ASP A 393 -7.30 25.75 -8.26
N THR A 394 -5.98 25.99 -8.26
CA THR A 394 -5.29 26.46 -7.04
C THR A 394 -5.46 27.95 -6.75
N ASP A 395 -6.02 28.72 -7.68
CA ASP A 395 -6.31 30.15 -7.48
C ASP A 395 -7.72 30.36 -6.87
N THR A 396 -8.63 29.41 -7.05
CA THR A 396 -10.00 29.45 -6.50
C THR A 396 -10.28 28.41 -5.41
N GLU A 397 -9.35 27.47 -5.18
CA GLU A 397 -9.48 26.28 -4.33
C GLU A 397 -10.65 25.34 -4.69
N MET A 398 -11.15 25.43 -5.92
CA MET A 398 -12.35 24.69 -6.37
C MET A 398 -12.02 23.46 -7.22
N TRP A 399 -12.83 22.41 -7.03
CA TRP A 399 -12.79 21.18 -7.82
C TRP A 399 -13.74 21.24 -9.02
N GLN A 400 -13.22 20.94 -10.21
CA GLN A 400 -13.99 20.69 -11.42
C GLN A 400 -13.94 19.21 -11.79
N LEU A 401 -15.07 18.64 -12.20
CA LEU A 401 -15.14 17.27 -12.71
C LEU A 401 -15.31 17.28 -14.23
N ARG A 402 -14.44 16.53 -14.91
CA ARG A 402 -14.54 16.23 -16.35
C ARG A 402 -14.69 14.72 -16.52
N ALA A 403 -15.48 14.29 -17.51
CA ALA A 403 -15.43 12.89 -17.93
C ALA A 403 -14.00 12.59 -18.40
N ARG A 404 -13.37 11.52 -17.90
CA ARG A 404 -12.14 11.01 -18.50
C ARG A 404 -12.55 10.37 -19.83
N PRO A 405 -12.07 10.84 -20.99
CA PRO A 405 -12.35 10.17 -22.26
C PRO A 405 -11.69 8.77 -22.26
N ASP A 406 -12.14 7.89 -23.16
CA ASP A 406 -11.75 6.47 -23.13
C ASP A 406 -10.37 6.21 -23.77
N TRP A 407 -9.39 7.04 -23.41
CA TRP A 407 -7.99 7.01 -23.86
C TRP A 407 -7.37 5.61 -23.73
N GLU A 408 -7.61 4.97 -22.58
CA GLU A 408 -7.53 3.52 -22.44
C GLU A 408 -8.50 3.04 -21.35
N ALA A 409 -9.28 2.00 -21.67
CA ALA A 409 -10.32 1.46 -20.80
C ALA A 409 -9.72 0.54 -19.74
N GLY A 410 -9.79 0.93 -18.47
CA GLY A 410 -9.39 0.11 -17.32
C GLY A 410 -7.89 -0.16 -17.15
N LYS A 411 -7.01 0.16 -18.11
CA LYS A 411 -5.55 0.04 -17.98
C LYS A 411 -4.97 1.09 -17.03
N LYS A 412 -3.90 0.73 -16.33
CA LYS A 412 -3.25 1.57 -15.31
C LYS A 412 -2.22 2.54 -15.92
N TRP A 413 -2.24 3.78 -15.44
CA TRP A 413 -1.21 4.79 -15.70
C TRP A 413 -0.02 4.60 -14.76
N PHE A 414 1.19 4.81 -15.29
CA PHE A 414 2.44 4.43 -14.63
C PHE A 414 3.48 5.55 -14.54
N SER A 415 3.51 6.43 -15.53
CA SER A 415 4.27 7.67 -15.50
C SER A 415 3.53 8.70 -16.34
N SER A 416 3.63 9.95 -15.92
CA SER A 416 3.18 11.12 -16.68
C SER A 416 4.27 12.20 -16.62
N VAL A 417 4.22 13.16 -17.55
CA VAL A 417 4.91 14.46 -17.48
C VAL A 417 4.12 15.51 -18.28
N VAL A 418 4.30 16.82 -18.00
CA VAL A 418 3.88 17.91 -18.88
C VAL A 418 5.01 18.34 -19.82
N ILE A 419 4.71 18.50 -21.10
CA ILE A 419 5.60 19.13 -22.09
C ILE A 419 4.77 20.05 -22.99
N GLY A 420 5.21 21.31 -23.18
CA GLY A 420 4.50 22.27 -24.04
C GLY A 420 3.00 22.44 -23.75
N GLY A 421 2.58 22.32 -22.48
CA GLY A 421 1.17 22.38 -22.07
C GLY A 421 0.33 21.11 -22.34
N LYS A 422 0.93 20.05 -22.89
CA LYS A 422 0.28 18.74 -23.07
C LYS A 422 0.74 17.73 -22.03
N ILE A 423 -0.15 16.82 -21.65
CA ILE A 423 0.12 15.72 -20.74
C ILE A 423 0.59 14.51 -21.57
N TYR A 424 1.79 14.03 -21.28
CA TYR A 424 2.37 12.80 -21.84
C TYR A 424 2.16 11.69 -20.80
N MET A 425 1.64 10.53 -21.19
CA MET A 425 1.32 9.44 -20.24
C MET A 425 1.74 8.06 -20.77
N ARG A 426 2.03 7.12 -19.86
CA ARG A 426 2.35 5.72 -20.16
C ARG A 426 1.46 4.73 -19.42
N THR A 427 0.98 3.71 -20.14
CA THR A 427 0.48 2.44 -19.60
C THR A 427 1.45 1.30 -19.98
N TYR A 428 1.18 0.05 -19.59
CA TYR A 428 2.05 -1.08 -19.99
C TYR A 428 2.11 -1.30 -21.50
N HIS A 429 1.10 -0.88 -22.28
CA HIS A 429 0.96 -1.24 -23.70
C HIS A 429 0.98 -0.06 -24.66
N ASN A 430 0.79 1.16 -24.16
CA ASN A 430 0.70 2.37 -24.97
C ASN A 430 1.33 3.57 -24.26
N SER A 431 1.77 4.55 -25.04
CA SER A 431 2.08 5.90 -24.55
C SER A 431 1.28 6.91 -25.36
N PHE A 432 0.85 7.97 -24.70
CA PHE A 432 -0.16 8.89 -25.18
C PHE A 432 0.28 10.33 -25.01
N VAL A 433 -0.17 11.21 -25.91
CA VAL A 433 -0.04 12.66 -25.81
C VAL A 433 -1.44 13.27 -25.82
N CYS A 434 -1.74 14.06 -24.79
CA CYS A 434 -3.09 14.50 -24.47
C CYS A 434 -3.13 16.01 -24.23
N ASP A 435 -4.09 16.72 -24.82
CA ASP A 435 -4.47 18.06 -24.35
C ASP A 435 -5.48 17.89 -23.20
N PRO A 436 -5.25 18.46 -22.00
CA PRO A 436 -6.16 18.33 -20.87
C PRO A 436 -7.54 19.00 -21.06
N ASN A 437 -7.72 19.75 -22.15
CA ASN A 437 -8.98 20.39 -22.54
C ASN A 437 -9.66 19.71 -23.74
N ASP A 438 -8.99 18.78 -24.42
CA ASP A 438 -9.61 17.97 -25.47
C ASP A 438 -10.13 16.63 -24.94
N THR A 439 -10.96 15.99 -25.75
CA THR A 439 -11.51 14.65 -25.54
C THR A 439 -10.69 13.53 -26.19
N SER A 440 -9.70 13.83 -27.02
CA SER A 440 -8.82 12.83 -27.62
C SER A 440 -7.45 12.73 -26.93
N CYS A 441 -6.72 11.65 -27.20
CA CYS A 441 -5.28 11.57 -27.01
C CYS A 441 -4.68 10.84 -28.21
N ASP A 442 -3.57 11.36 -28.73
CA ASP A 442 -2.80 10.69 -29.76
C ASP A 442 -1.98 9.57 -29.12
N ARG A 443 -1.98 8.37 -29.73
CA ARG A 443 -0.99 7.33 -29.39
C ARG A 443 0.34 7.68 -30.05
N ASP A 444 1.43 7.65 -29.28
CA ASP A 444 2.77 7.89 -29.79
C ASP A 444 3.63 6.63 -29.63
N GLU A 445 3.71 5.86 -30.71
CA GLU A 445 4.48 4.62 -30.79
C GLU A 445 5.98 4.85 -30.55
N VAL A 446 6.53 5.99 -30.97
CA VAL A 446 7.95 6.30 -30.78
C VAL A 446 8.22 6.61 -29.31
N LEU A 447 7.38 7.44 -28.68
CA LEU A 447 7.38 7.63 -27.22
C LEU A 447 7.19 6.29 -26.48
N HIS A 448 6.37 5.37 -26.99
CA HIS A 448 6.15 4.07 -26.33
C HIS A 448 7.34 3.12 -26.43
N SER A 449 8.18 3.23 -27.48
CA SER A 449 9.31 2.34 -27.80
C SER A 449 10.42 2.22 -26.74
N LYS A 450 10.31 2.94 -25.63
CA LYS A 450 11.18 2.87 -24.44
C LYS A 450 10.36 2.81 -23.17
N GLU A 451 10.80 2.03 -22.19
CA GLU A 451 10.11 1.80 -20.91
C GLU A 451 10.29 2.98 -19.94
N TRP A 452 9.85 4.17 -20.33
CA TRP A 452 10.03 5.38 -19.53
C TRP A 452 9.16 5.38 -18.26
N TRP A 453 9.79 5.61 -17.11
CA TRP A 453 9.17 5.56 -15.79
C TRP A 453 9.78 6.60 -14.85
N SER A 454 8.94 7.28 -14.05
CA SER A 454 9.35 8.37 -13.13
C SER A 454 10.30 9.36 -13.82
N ALA A 455 9.89 9.76 -15.01
CA ALA A 455 10.56 10.72 -15.87
C ALA A 455 10.39 12.15 -15.34
N CYS A 456 11.25 13.05 -15.78
CA CYS A 456 11.16 14.49 -15.54
C CYS A 456 11.34 15.27 -16.84
N VAL A 457 11.09 16.58 -16.84
CA VAL A 457 11.19 17.43 -18.03
C VAL A 457 12.11 18.61 -17.79
N ILE A 458 12.97 18.89 -18.77
CA ILE A 458 13.84 20.06 -18.84
C ILE A 458 13.77 20.58 -20.29
N ASP A 459 13.49 21.85 -20.48
CA ASP A 459 13.50 22.55 -21.78
C ASP A 459 12.73 21.84 -22.92
N ASP A 460 11.48 21.43 -22.62
CA ASP A 460 10.59 20.62 -23.47
C ASP A 460 11.11 19.21 -23.84
N VAL A 461 12.13 18.69 -23.17
CA VAL A 461 12.66 17.33 -23.37
C VAL A 461 12.36 16.46 -22.16
N LEU A 462 11.82 15.26 -22.38
CA LEU A 462 11.54 14.27 -21.35
C LEU A 462 12.80 13.43 -21.08
N TYR A 463 13.22 13.38 -19.83
CA TYR A 463 14.36 12.58 -19.36
C TYR A 463 13.90 11.45 -18.45
N TYR A 464 14.41 10.24 -18.66
CA TYR A 464 14.28 9.13 -17.71
C TYR A 464 15.54 8.28 -17.71
N TYR A 465 15.82 7.62 -16.59
CA TYR A 465 16.96 6.70 -16.49
C TYR A 465 16.53 5.26 -16.83
N ASP A 466 17.17 4.70 -17.85
CA ASP A 466 17.00 3.31 -18.24
C ASP A 466 17.92 2.44 -17.37
N VAL A 467 17.35 1.78 -16.35
CA VAL A 467 18.10 0.91 -15.44
C VAL A 467 18.56 -0.40 -16.10
N ARG A 468 17.96 -0.83 -17.23
CA ARG A 468 18.38 -2.03 -17.95
C ARG A 468 19.65 -1.75 -18.76
N GLU A 469 19.63 -0.64 -19.49
CA GLU A 469 20.70 -0.19 -20.39
C GLU A 469 21.68 0.80 -19.69
N ASN A 470 21.51 1.00 -18.38
CA ASN A 470 22.29 1.86 -17.49
C ASN A 470 22.62 3.25 -18.07
N CYS A 471 21.62 3.93 -18.65
CA CYS A 471 21.81 5.23 -19.31
C CYS A 471 20.63 6.19 -19.12
N LEU A 472 20.91 7.48 -19.07
CA LEU A 472 19.89 8.53 -19.12
C LEU A 472 19.43 8.70 -20.58
N ARG A 473 18.14 8.53 -20.84
CA ARG A 473 17.51 8.77 -22.14
C ARG A 473 16.84 10.13 -22.17
N ALA A 474 16.74 10.70 -23.37
CA ALA A 474 16.01 11.92 -23.66
C ALA A 474 15.03 11.69 -24.82
N TYR A 475 13.78 12.13 -24.69
CA TYR A 475 12.81 12.20 -25.80
C TYR A 475 12.56 13.65 -26.17
N ASP A 476 12.88 14.02 -27.41
CA ASP A 476 12.53 15.32 -28.00
C ASP A 476 11.19 15.16 -28.76
N PRO A 477 10.07 15.74 -28.27
CA PRO A 477 8.77 15.58 -28.94
C PRO A 477 8.64 16.37 -30.24
N LYS A 478 9.51 17.37 -30.48
CA LYS A 478 9.55 18.17 -31.72
C LYS A 478 10.23 17.38 -32.84
N GLN A 479 11.18 16.51 -32.49
CA GLN A 479 11.80 15.53 -33.39
C GLN A 479 11.09 14.17 -33.40
N ARG A 480 10.23 13.88 -32.38
CA ARG A 480 9.67 12.56 -32.06
C ARG A 480 10.74 11.47 -32.06
N ALA A 481 11.85 11.71 -31.35
CA ALA A 481 13.03 10.86 -31.35
C ALA A 481 13.59 10.64 -29.95
N TRP A 482 14.10 9.43 -29.70
CA TRP A 482 14.86 9.08 -28.49
C TRP A 482 16.36 9.22 -28.72
N GLY A 483 17.02 10.00 -27.86
CA GLY A 483 18.47 10.05 -27.70
C GLY A 483 18.94 9.37 -26.41
N VAL A 484 20.24 9.13 -26.33
CA VAL A 484 20.96 8.83 -25.09
C VAL A 484 21.78 10.06 -24.74
N VAL A 485 21.71 10.51 -23.49
CA VAL A 485 22.52 11.62 -23.00
C VAL A 485 23.95 11.10 -22.77
N LYS A 486 24.96 11.83 -23.25
CA LYS A 486 26.38 11.43 -23.19
C LYS A 486 27.14 12.08 -22.02
N GLY A 487 28.29 11.54 -21.64
CA GLY A 487 29.30 12.24 -20.84
C GLY A 487 29.35 11.91 -19.35
N PHE A 488 28.65 10.85 -18.92
CA PHE A 488 28.66 10.34 -17.54
C PHE A 488 28.85 8.81 -17.48
N GLU A 489 29.34 8.22 -18.57
CA GLU A 489 29.60 6.79 -18.70
C GLU A 489 30.55 6.30 -17.59
N GLY A 490 30.09 5.33 -16.78
CA GLY A 490 30.85 4.81 -15.63
C GLY A 490 30.86 5.68 -14.37
N LEU A 491 30.21 6.86 -14.37
CA LEU A 491 30.10 7.72 -13.18
C LEU A 491 28.92 7.37 -12.27
N LEU A 492 27.98 6.54 -12.74
CA LEU A 492 26.76 6.19 -12.03
C LEU A 492 26.76 4.73 -11.51
N PRO A 493 26.06 4.45 -10.40
CA PRO A 493 25.78 3.09 -9.93
C PRO A 493 25.22 2.16 -11.01
N VAL A 494 25.87 1.01 -11.17
CA VAL A 494 25.36 -0.14 -11.95
C VAL A 494 24.52 -1.09 -11.07
N ALA A 495 23.75 -1.97 -11.73
CA ALA A 495 22.92 -3.01 -11.12
C ALA A 495 21.84 -2.47 -10.15
N CYS A 496 21.15 -1.40 -10.56
CA CYS A 496 20.05 -0.82 -9.80
C CYS A 496 18.69 -1.42 -10.17
N LYS A 497 17.82 -1.65 -9.18
CA LYS A 497 16.47 -2.21 -9.40
C LYS A 497 15.46 -1.17 -9.89
N TRP A 498 15.63 0.08 -9.50
CA TRP A 498 14.74 1.18 -9.87
C TRP A 498 15.50 2.52 -9.85
N SER A 499 14.92 3.50 -10.53
CA SER A 499 15.36 4.89 -10.57
C SER A 499 14.18 5.83 -10.36
N LYS A 500 14.46 6.97 -9.74
CA LYS A 500 13.52 8.10 -9.59
C LYS A 500 14.22 9.36 -10.09
N THR A 501 13.64 10.07 -11.07
CA THR A 501 14.19 11.34 -11.56
C THR A 501 13.24 12.49 -11.27
N VAL A 502 13.80 13.64 -10.89
CA VAL A 502 13.06 14.90 -10.73
C VAL A 502 13.92 16.05 -11.22
N SER A 503 13.36 16.92 -12.05
CA SER A 503 14.02 18.13 -12.54
C SER A 503 13.81 19.29 -11.57
N TYR A 504 14.74 20.23 -11.56
CA TYR A 504 14.63 21.47 -10.79
C TYR A 504 15.28 22.64 -11.55
N THR A 505 15.24 23.83 -10.97
CA THR A 505 15.66 25.09 -11.60
C THR A 505 17.12 25.07 -12.08
N GLY A 506 17.34 25.54 -13.31
CA GLY A 506 18.68 25.74 -13.88
C GLY A 506 19.22 24.61 -14.77
N GLY A 507 18.36 23.81 -15.41
CA GLY A 507 18.78 22.79 -16.38
C GLY A 507 19.34 21.51 -15.73
N LYS A 508 18.85 21.17 -14.53
CA LYS A 508 19.40 20.08 -13.70
C LYS A 508 18.32 19.10 -13.27
N LEU A 509 18.72 17.84 -13.14
CA LEU A 509 17.91 16.79 -12.53
C LEU A 509 18.65 16.11 -11.38
N VAL A 510 17.87 15.63 -10.43
CA VAL A 510 18.32 14.70 -9.40
C VAL A 510 17.84 13.30 -9.80
N LEU A 511 18.77 12.36 -9.82
CA LEU A 511 18.54 10.94 -10.08
C LEU A 511 18.82 10.14 -8.80
N PHE A 512 17.78 9.54 -8.22
CA PHE A 512 17.95 8.55 -7.15
C PHE A 512 17.97 7.14 -7.73
N LEU A 513 18.81 6.29 -7.15
CA LEU A 513 19.08 4.91 -7.58
C LEU A 513 19.20 4.00 -6.36
N GLN A 514 18.57 2.81 -6.40
CA GLN A 514 18.80 1.77 -5.39
C GLN A 514 19.43 0.53 -6.01
N LYS A 515 20.53 0.06 -5.40
CA LYS A 515 21.26 -1.14 -5.85
C LYS A 515 20.51 -2.43 -5.50
N THR A 516 20.81 -3.48 -6.28
CA THR A 516 20.23 -4.83 -6.10
C THR A 516 20.70 -5.53 -4.84
N GLU A 517 22.00 -5.41 -4.54
CA GLU A 517 22.73 -6.17 -3.51
C GLU A 517 22.89 -5.44 -2.18
N LYS A 518 22.55 -4.14 -2.15
CA LYS A 518 22.82 -3.26 -1.02
C LYS A 518 21.61 -2.39 -0.69
N THR A 519 21.35 -2.26 0.60
CA THR A 519 20.42 -1.31 1.22
C THR A 519 20.97 0.13 1.21
N GLU A 520 21.46 0.57 0.05
CA GLU A 520 21.99 1.93 -0.21
C GLU A 520 21.06 2.65 -1.19
N ILE A 521 20.59 3.84 -0.81
CA ILE A 521 20.00 4.81 -1.74
C ILE A 521 21.12 5.75 -2.19
N TRP A 522 21.46 5.64 -3.47
CA TRP A 522 22.35 6.55 -4.16
C TRP A 522 21.55 7.73 -4.73
N CYS A 523 22.22 8.87 -4.84
CA CYS A 523 21.70 10.07 -5.45
C CYS A 523 22.79 10.68 -6.35
N ALA A 524 22.40 11.17 -7.53
CA ALA A 524 23.26 11.86 -8.48
C ALA A 524 22.60 13.17 -8.90
N GLU A 525 23.40 14.24 -8.93
CA GLU A 525 23.01 15.53 -9.47
C GLU A 525 23.63 15.69 -10.86
N ILE A 526 22.77 15.83 -11.87
CA ILE A 526 23.16 15.85 -13.28
C ILE A 526 22.67 17.15 -13.92
N ALA A 527 23.62 17.98 -14.35
CA ALA A 527 23.33 19.09 -15.24
C ALA A 527 23.27 18.58 -16.68
N VAL A 528 22.24 18.95 -17.44
CA VAL A 528 22.10 18.59 -18.86
C VAL A 528 22.23 19.81 -19.75
N GLU A 529 22.92 19.65 -20.87
CA GLU A 529 23.11 20.70 -21.87
C GLU A 529 22.86 20.16 -23.29
N ARG A 530 22.21 20.96 -24.14
CA ARG A 530 22.05 20.65 -25.56
C ARG A 530 23.14 21.37 -26.35
N ARG A 531 23.92 20.61 -27.11
CA ARG A 531 25.05 21.11 -27.91
C ARG A 531 24.67 21.32 -29.37
N GLU A 532 25.55 21.98 -30.12
CA GLU A 532 25.44 22.09 -31.57
C GLU A 532 25.34 20.70 -32.23
N GLY A 533 24.61 20.60 -33.34
CA GLY A 533 24.17 19.32 -33.91
C GLY A 533 22.99 18.65 -33.18
N GLY A 534 22.57 19.19 -32.03
CA GLY A 534 21.36 18.76 -31.31
C GLY A 534 21.59 17.63 -30.30
N GLU A 535 22.83 17.15 -30.14
CA GLU A 535 23.19 16.18 -29.10
C GLU A 535 22.92 16.74 -27.69
N ILE A 536 22.59 15.85 -26.76
CA ILE A 536 22.40 16.20 -25.34
C ILE A 536 23.50 15.54 -24.53
N TRP A 537 24.18 16.33 -23.71
CA TRP A 537 25.27 15.90 -22.83
C TRP A 537 24.86 16.14 -21.38
N GLY A 538 25.36 15.29 -20.49
CA GLY A 538 25.07 15.29 -19.06
C GLY A 538 26.37 15.29 -18.27
N LYS A 539 26.46 16.19 -17.29
CA LYS A 539 27.58 16.31 -16.37
C LYS A 539 27.08 15.94 -14.97
N VAL A 540 27.59 14.84 -14.42
CA VAL A 540 27.43 14.55 -12.99
C VAL A 540 28.24 15.58 -12.21
N GLU A 541 27.57 16.46 -11.49
CA GLU A 541 28.21 17.44 -10.61
C GLU A 541 28.57 16.82 -9.26
N TRP A 542 27.77 15.86 -8.80
CA TRP A 542 28.00 15.07 -7.60
C TRP A 542 27.20 13.76 -7.67
N CYS A 543 27.76 12.67 -7.11
CA CYS A 543 27.02 11.44 -6.85
C CYS A 543 27.56 10.76 -5.58
N ASN A 544 26.66 10.27 -4.71
CA ASN A 544 27.03 9.44 -3.56
C ASN A 544 25.83 8.68 -2.96
N VAL A 545 26.08 7.87 -1.94
CA VAL A 545 25.05 7.36 -1.03
C VAL A 545 24.50 8.51 -0.18
N VAL A 546 23.17 8.63 -0.09
CA VAL A 546 22.48 9.64 0.74
C VAL A 546 21.72 9.06 1.93
N LEU A 547 21.43 7.77 1.89
CA LEU A 547 20.78 7.03 2.96
C LEU A 547 21.15 5.54 2.85
N SER A 548 21.39 4.90 3.99
CA SER A 548 21.65 3.46 4.09
C SER A 548 20.70 2.84 5.12
N GLY A 549 20.31 1.59 4.90
CA GLY A 549 19.27 0.89 5.67
C GLY A 549 18.10 0.47 4.78
N ASN A 550 17.14 -0.26 5.35
CA ASN A 550 16.02 -0.85 4.59
C ASN A 550 14.95 0.20 4.20
N PHE A 551 15.30 1.08 3.26
CA PHE A 551 14.46 2.17 2.77
C PHE A 551 14.19 2.02 1.28
N HIS A 552 13.00 2.46 0.83
CA HIS A 552 12.64 2.58 -0.58
C HIS A 552 12.05 3.97 -0.84
N ILE A 553 12.37 4.60 -1.97
CA ILE A 553 11.74 5.88 -2.34
C ILE A 553 10.41 5.58 -3.04
N MET A 554 9.31 5.94 -2.35
CA MET A 554 7.97 5.86 -2.92
C MET A 554 7.79 6.92 -4.03
N ASP A 555 8.18 8.17 -3.74
CA ASP A 555 8.23 9.24 -4.73
C ASP A 555 9.25 10.35 -4.40
N CYS A 556 9.51 11.23 -5.37
CA CYS A 556 10.36 12.40 -5.19
C CYS A 556 9.77 13.65 -5.87
N VAL A 557 9.74 14.78 -5.15
CA VAL A 557 9.21 16.07 -5.62
C VAL A 557 10.25 17.16 -5.38
N ALA A 558 10.39 18.08 -6.33
CA ALA A 558 11.16 19.30 -6.17
C ALA A 558 10.25 20.47 -5.76
N VAL A 559 10.76 21.34 -4.91
CA VAL A 559 10.12 22.58 -4.45
C VAL A 559 11.11 23.74 -4.51
N VAL A 560 10.59 24.96 -4.59
CA VAL A 560 11.36 26.21 -4.56
C VAL A 560 11.12 26.88 -3.21
N LEU A 561 12.15 26.89 -2.35
CA LEU A 561 12.08 27.41 -0.97
C LEU A 561 12.33 28.92 -0.89
#